data_AF-A0A133CJ94-F1
#
_entry.id   AF-A0A133CJ94-F1
#
_cell.length_a   1.000
_cell.length_b   1.000
_cell.length_c   1.000
_cell.angle_alpha   90.00
_cell.angle_beta   90.00
_cell.angle_gamma   90.00
#
_symmetry.space_group_name_H-M   'P 1'
#
loop_
_entity.id
_entity.type
_entity.pdbx_description
1 polymer ?
#
loop_
_entity_poly.entity_id
_entity_poly.type
_entity_poly.pdbx_seq_one_letter_code
_entity_poly.pdbx_strand_id
1 'polypeptide(L)'
;MKKIFGVSVGLLMMLTFGNAVYAAEKEVISDPEQYASRYFADFEEEDKVLALPEGGFLKGEAKIVSMDNPDIIQGSYNSETDPASVSVTEAKKIVAEKFKNDIETTPIMPRGAFPPDVGTSGHLLVLAGGGSYKSQPFSGAGWRFGGMGVKPADGTGNFLRWKSYIDDGRVGNVNQANATKSGSIQGMALYAREGFKYFAPNGPGWTMNIGIYYTYNPVAGTYYVVQNI
;
A
#
# COMPACT_ATOMS: atom_id res chain seq x y z
N MET A 1 4.98 -74.01 -32.99
CA MET A 1 4.71 -73.86 -31.53
C MET A 1 5.12 -72.46 -31.10
N LYS A 2 4.21 -71.77 -30.40
CA LYS A 2 4.36 -70.59 -29.52
C LYS A 2 4.97 -69.27 -30.05
N LYS A 3 4.12 -68.24 -29.93
CA LYS A 3 4.34 -66.78 -29.96
C LYS A 3 5.38 -66.34 -28.91
N ILE A 4 5.94 -65.13 -29.06
CA ILE A 4 5.77 -64.00 -28.11
C ILE A 4 6.27 -62.69 -28.76
N PHE A 5 5.39 -61.69 -28.66
CA PHE A 5 5.58 -60.27 -28.93
C PHE A 5 6.61 -59.64 -27.97
N GLY A 6 7.40 -58.70 -28.47
CA GLY A 6 8.17 -57.78 -27.64
C GLY A 6 8.07 -56.35 -28.19
N VAL A 7 7.06 -55.61 -27.75
CA VAL A 7 6.97 -54.15 -27.96
C VAL A 7 7.86 -53.51 -26.90
N SER A 8 8.97 -52.90 -27.32
CA SER A 8 9.75 -52.01 -26.46
C SER A 8 9.15 -50.61 -26.54
N VAL A 9 8.48 -50.21 -25.47
CA VAL A 9 8.05 -48.83 -25.22
C VAL A 9 9.27 -48.08 -24.68
N GLY A 10 9.92 -47.28 -25.54
CA GLY A 10 11.01 -46.39 -25.16
C GLY A 10 10.45 -45.06 -24.63
N LEU A 11 10.65 -44.83 -23.34
CA LEU A 11 10.24 -43.70 -22.52
C LEU A 11 10.64 -42.33 -23.13
N LEU A 12 9.66 -41.48 -23.45
CA LEU A 12 9.87 -40.08 -23.82
C LEU A 12 10.02 -39.24 -22.53
N MET A 13 11.26 -38.90 -22.15
CA MET A 13 11.51 -37.91 -21.10
C MET A 13 11.12 -36.53 -21.63
N MET A 14 9.97 -36.01 -21.20
CA MET A 14 9.66 -34.59 -21.36
C MET A 14 10.52 -33.80 -20.38
N LEU A 15 11.55 -33.13 -20.88
CA LEU A 15 12.23 -32.05 -20.16
C LEU A 15 11.26 -30.87 -20.10
N THR A 16 10.55 -30.72 -18.99
CA THR A 16 9.85 -29.48 -18.68
C THR A 16 10.92 -28.44 -18.33
N PHE A 17 11.16 -27.50 -19.25
CA PHE A 17 11.89 -26.28 -18.92
C PHE A 17 11.03 -25.50 -17.92
N GLY A 18 11.27 -25.71 -16.64
CA GLY A 18 10.75 -24.85 -15.60
C GLY A 18 11.22 -23.44 -15.90
N ASN A 19 10.28 -22.51 -16.09
CA ASN A 19 10.62 -21.10 -16.14
C ASN A 19 11.35 -20.78 -14.84
N ALA A 20 12.66 -20.52 -14.94
CA ALA A 20 13.41 -19.97 -13.84
C ALA A 20 12.77 -18.63 -13.49
N VAL A 21 12.03 -18.59 -12.39
CA VAL A 21 11.54 -17.34 -11.81
C VAL A 21 12.78 -16.69 -11.18
N TYR A 22 13.44 -15.84 -11.96
CA TYR A 22 14.47 -14.97 -11.42
C TYR A 22 13.78 -13.97 -10.50
N ALA A 23 14.14 -13.97 -9.22
CA ALA A 23 13.83 -12.87 -8.33
C ALA A 23 14.48 -11.62 -8.94
N ALA A 24 13.66 -10.69 -9.44
CA ALA A 24 14.18 -9.44 -9.94
C ALA A 24 14.83 -8.70 -8.78
N GLU A 25 16.02 -8.16 -9.00
CA GLU A 25 16.71 -7.34 -8.01
C GLU A 25 15.79 -6.20 -7.57
N LYS A 26 15.74 -5.98 -6.25
CA LYS A 26 14.99 -4.90 -5.64
C LYS A 26 15.66 -3.58 -6.04
N GLU A 27 14.94 -2.74 -6.78
CA GLU A 27 15.45 -1.44 -7.18
C GLU A 27 15.58 -0.54 -5.95
N VAL A 28 16.81 -0.16 -5.61
CA VAL A 28 17.10 0.76 -4.51
C VAL A 28 17.26 2.16 -5.10
N ILE A 29 16.33 3.05 -4.79
CA ILE A 29 16.44 4.47 -5.14
C ILE A 29 17.30 5.13 -4.07
N SER A 30 18.42 5.73 -4.46
CA SER A 30 19.30 6.47 -3.54
C SER A 30 19.29 7.98 -3.78
N ASP A 31 18.82 8.43 -4.94
CA ASP A 31 18.68 9.85 -5.27
C ASP A 31 17.35 10.42 -4.73
N PRO A 32 17.39 11.39 -3.79
CA PRO A 32 16.19 11.97 -3.21
C PRO A 32 15.29 12.70 -4.21
N GLU A 33 15.84 13.36 -5.24
CA GLU A 33 15.07 14.08 -6.25
C GLU A 33 14.33 13.09 -7.17
N GLN A 34 15.01 12.02 -7.56
CA GLN A 34 14.41 10.92 -8.31
C GLN A 34 13.31 10.23 -7.49
N TYR A 35 13.54 10.02 -6.19
CA TYR A 35 12.54 9.46 -5.29
C TYR A 35 11.29 10.33 -5.22
N ALA A 36 11.44 11.62 -4.95
CA ALA A 36 10.32 12.57 -4.86
C ALA A 36 9.55 12.68 -6.18
N SER A 37 10.26 12.70 -7.31
CA SER A 37 9.66 12.72 -8.64
C SER A 37 8.80 11.48 -8.89
N ARG A 38 9.29 10.28 -8.52
CA ARG A 38 8.51 9.04 -8.61
C ARG A 38 7.34 9.01 -7.63
N TYR A 39 7.53 9.51 -6.42
CA TYR A 39 6.49 9.57 -5.39
C TYR A 39 5.25 10.35 -5.88
N PHE A 40 5.46 11.46 -6.58
CA PHE A 40 4.40 12.31 -7.12
C PHE A 40 4.09 12.09 -8.61
N ALA A 41 4.59 11.03 -9.25
CA ALA A 41 4.47 10.82 -10.70
C ALA A 41 3.03 10.72 -11.25
N ASP A 42 2.04 10.53 -10.37
CA ASP A 42 0.62 10.46 -10.77
C ASP A 42 -0.11 11.81 -10.62
N PHE A 43 0.57 12.88 -10.21
CA PHE A 43 0.02 14.22 -9.97
C PHE A 43 0.73 15.27 -10.84
N GLU A 44 0.00 16.34 -11.16
CA GLU A 44 0.53 17.52 -11.85
C GLU A 44 1.28 18.43 -10.87
N GLU A 45 2.22 19.24 -11.36
CA GLU A 45 3.10 20.06 -10.50
C GLU A 45 2.36 21.13 -9.69
N GLU A 46 1.24 21.63 -10.23
CA GLU A 46 0.38 22.64 -9.64
C GLU A 46 -0.74 22.05 -8.77
N ASP A 47 -0.93 20.72 -8.77
CA ASP A 47 -1.90 20.07 -7.90
C ASP A 47 -1.59 20.43 -6.43
N LYS A 48 -2.64 20.71 -5.65
CA LYS A 48 -2.49 20.92 -4.22
C LYS A 48 -2.54 19.60 -3.46
N VAL A 49 -1.60 19.44 -2.55
CA VAL A 49 -1.53 18.30 -1.64
C VAL A 49 -1.38 18.77 -0.20
N LEU A 50 -1.94 18.01 0.72
CA LEU A 50 -1.91 18.29 2.15
C LEU A 50 -1.23 17.15 2.89
N ALA A 51 -0.19 17.46 3.66
CA ALA A 51 0.43 16.50 4.54
C ALA A 51 -0.53 16.13 5.69
N LEU A 52 -0.74 14.84 5.92
CA LEU A 52 -1.59 14.38 7.03
C LEU A 52 -0.77 14.17 8.32
N PRO A 53 -1.39 14.28 9.52
CA PRO A 53 -0.70 14.00 10.78
C PRO A 53 -0.12 12.58 10.88
N GLU A 54 -0.80 11.63 10.23
CA GLU A 54 -0.35 10.25 10.10
C GLU A 54 0.80 10.07 9.08
N GLY A 55 1.26 11.16 8.48
CA GLY A 55 2.21 11.15 7.39
C GLY A 55 1.57 10.82 6.04
N GLY A 56 2.37 11.00 5.00
CA GLY A 56 1.89 10.92 3.63
C GLY A 56 1.16 12.20 3.21
N PHE A 57 0.57 12.16 2.03
CA PHE A 57 -0.05 13.31 1.39
C PHE A 57 -1.45 12.96 0.86
N LEU A 58 -2.40 13.84 1.15
CA LEU A 58 -3.76 13.83 0.64
C LEU A 58 -3.88 14.78 -0.56
N LYS A 59 -4.53 14.31 -1.63
CA LYS A 59 -5.13 15.13 -2.70
C LYS A 59 -6.65 14.96 -2.62
N GLY A 60 -7.39 16.05 -2.59
CA GLY A 60 -8.85 16.07 -2.40
C GLY A 60 -9.25 16.15 -0.93
N GLU A 61 -10.38 15.55 -0.59
CA GLU A 61 -10.97 15.60 0.75
C GLU A 61 -10.92 14.25 1.47
N ALA A 62 -10.68 14.27 2.78
CA ALA A 62 -10.79 13.11 3.63
C ALA A 62 -11.13 13.49 5.08
N LYS A 63 -11.63 12.52 5.84
CA LYS A 63 -11.78 12.60 7.29
C LYS A 63 -10.94 11.52 7.95
N ILE A 64 -10.33 11.85 9.07
CA ILE A 64 -9.80 10.84 9.99
C ILE A 64 -10.83 10.67 11.10
N VAL A 65 -11.29 9.43 11.28
CA VAL A 65 -12.27 9.05 12.31
C VAL A 65 -11.70 7.93 13.18
N SER A 66 -12.31 7.71 14.34
CA SER A 66 -11.93 6.59 15.21
C SER A 66 -12.23 5.23 14.56
N MET A 67 -11.29 4.29 14.68
CA MET A 67 -11.50 2.86 14.41
C MET A 67 -12.27 2.13 15.52
N ASP A 68 -12.89 2.80 16.48
CA ASP A 68 -13.83 2.16 17.40
C ASP A 68 -15.26 2.61 17.14
N ASN A 69 -15.37 3.88 16.75
CA ASN A 69 -16.63 4.51 16.45
C ASN A 69 -16.42 5.52 15.31
N PRO A 70 -16.84 5.21 14.07
CA PRO A 70 -16.64 6.10 12.93
C PRO A 70 -17.40 7.43 13.02
N ASP A 71 -18.35 7.56 13.95
CA ASP A 71 -19.04 8.83 14.23
C ASP A 71 -18.14 9.84 14.96
N ILE A 72 -17.05 9.37 15.59
CA ILE A 72 -16.07 10.23 16.25
C ILE A 72 -15.07 10.73 15.22
N ILE A 73 -15.30 11.96 14.75
CA ILE A 73 -14.40 12.67 13.83
C ILE A 73 -13.20 13.20 14.62
N GLN A 74 -12.00 12.80 14.20
CA GLN A 74 -10.72 13.23 14.78
C GLN A 74 -10.05 14.32 13.96
N GLY A 75 -10.38 14.42 12.66
CA GLY A 75 -9.96 15.53 11.80
C GLY A 75 -10.67 15.52 10.45
N SER A 76 -10.83 16.70 9.85
CA SER A 76 -11.35 16.88 8.49
C SER A 76 -10.32 17.65 7.68
N TYR A 77 -10.03 17.17 6.47
CA TYR A 77 -8.90 17.63 5.66
C TYR A 77 -9.34 17.83 4.22
N ASN A 78 -8.93 18.94 3.60
CA ASN A 78 -9.21 19.23 2.21
C ASN A 78 -8.02 19.97 1.59
N SER A 79 -7.33 19.33 0.64
CA SER A 79 -6.12 19.90 0.05
C SER A 79 -6.35 21.17 -0.79
N GLU A 80 -7.59 21.45 -1.20
CA GLU A 80 -7.89 22.63 -2.00
C GLU A 80 -8.06 23.90 -1.14
N THR A 81 -8.60 23.72 0.07
CA THR A 81 -9.01 24.82 0.95
C THR A 81 -8.16 24.97 2.21
N ASP A 82 -7.44 23.92 2.63
CA ASP A 82 -6.60 23.97 3.82
C ASP A 82 -5.37 24.87 3.58
N PRO A 83 -5.11 25.88 4.42
CA PRO A 83 -3.98 26.81 4.26
C PRO A 83 -2.60 26.15 4.40
N ALA A 84 -2.50 24.95 4.98
CA ALA A 84 -1.27 24.17 5.06
C ALA A 84 -1.01 23.34 3.79
N SER A 85 -1.91 23.38 2.80
CA SER A 85 -1.73 22.70 1.52
C SER A 85 -0.66 23.40 0.68
N VAL A 86 0.15 22.61 0.01
CA VAL A 86 1.25 23.06 -0.85
C VAL A 86 1.08 22.50 -2.26
N SER A 87 1.75 23.11 -3.23
CA SER A 87 1.85 22.54 -4.57
C SER A 87 2.65 21.22 -4.57
N VAL A 88 2.43 20.35 -5.55
CA VAL A 88 3.27 19.16 -5.75
C VAL A 88 4.75 19.54 -5.94
N THR A 89 5.03 20.66 -6.61
CA THR A 89 6.41 21.18 -6.74
C THR A 89 7.07 21.40 -5.37
N GLU A 90 6.35 21.99 -4.41
CA GLU A 90 6.84 22.20 -3.06
C GLU A 90 6.89 20.90 -2.26
N ALA A 91 5.87 20.05 -2.41
CA ALA A 91 5.81 18.75 -1.74
C ALA A 91 6.97 17.83 -2.15
N LYS A 92 7.42 17.88 -3.41
CA LYS A 92 8.61 17.15 -3.88
C LYS A 92 9.86 17.52 -3.09
N LYS A 93 10.07 18.82 -2.82
CA LYS A 93 11.20 19.29 -2.01
C LYS A 93 11.13 18.73 -0.59
N ILE A 94 9.94 18.78 0.03
CA ILE A 94 9.71 18.21 1.37
C ILE A 94 10.04 16.71 1.40
N VAL A 95 9.59 15.96 0.39
CA VAL A 95 9.85 14.52 0.30
C VAL A 95 11.32 14.21 0.04
N ALA A 96 11.99 14.96 -0.85
CA ALA A 96 13.41 14.78 -1.13
C ALA A 96 14.26 15.07 0.12
N GLU A 97 13.99 16.16 0.83
CA GLU A 97 14.69 16.49 2.08
C GLU A 97 14.48 15.42 3.15
N LYS A 98 13.24 14.95 3.33
CA LYS A 98 12.93 13.87 4.28
C LYS A 98 13.65 12.58 3.91
N PHE A 99 13.61 12.17 2.65
CA PHE A 99 14.25 10.94 2.18
C PHE A 99 15.78 10.99 2.33
N LYS A 100 16.39 12.14 2.03
CA LYS A 100 17.81 12.37 2.28
C LYS A 100 18.16 12.17 3.75
N ASN A 101 17.40 12.80 4.65
CA ASN A 101 17.60 12.64 6.09
C ASN A 101 17.40 11.18 6.54
N ASP A 102 16.39 10.50 6.02
CA ASP A 102 16.11 9.09 6.35
C ASP A 102 17.26 8.17 5.94
N ILE A 103 17.87 8.38 4.76
CA ILE A 103 19.08 7.67 4.32
C ILE A 103 20.28 7.96 5.24
N GLU A 104 20.45 9.22 5.64
CA GLU A 104 21.61 9.67 6.42
C GLU A 104 21.53 9.27 7.90
N THR A 105 20.33 9.18 8.49
CA THR A 105 20.17 9.09 9.95
C THR A 105 19.43 7.86 10.47
N THR A 106 18.78 7.06 9.62
CA THR A 106 17.86 6.02 10.11
C THR A 106 17.96 4.71 9.32
N PRO A 107 18.47 3.60 9.88
CA PRO A 107 18.50 2.33 9.16
C PRO A 107 17.12 1.67 9.02
N ILE A 108 16.11 2.12 9.79
CA ILE A 108 14.79 1.48 9.90
C ILE A 108 13.72 2.55 10.20
N MET A 109 13.07 3.10 9.17
CA MET A 109 11.84 3.90 9.34
C MET A 109 10.72 3.03 9.95
N PRO A 110 10.13 3.43 11.10
CA PRO A 110 9.09 2.64 11.74
C PRO A 110 7.72 2.95 11.14
N ARG A 111 7.09 1.99 10.47
CA ARG A 111 5.63 1.82 10.59
C ARG A 111 5.24 0.36 10.85
N GLY A 112 4.31 0.25 11.79
CA GLY A 112 3.67 -0.90 12.42
C GLY A 112 4.28 -2.28 12.22
N ALA A 113 4.82 -2.87 13.30
CA ALA A 113 4.92 -4.33 13.38
C ALA A 113 3.54 -5.00 13.53
N PHE A 114 2.48 -4.21 13.73
CA PHE A 114 1.12 -4.66 14.01
C PHE A 114 0.11 -3.94 13.10
N PRO A 115 -0.95 -4.63 12.68
CA PRO A 115 -2.10 -4.00 12.05
C PRO A 115 -2.71 -2.90 12.95
N PRO A 116 -3.31 -1.86 12.38
CA PRO A 116 -4.21 -1.01 13.16
C PRO A 116 -5.43 -1.84 13.59
N ASP A 117 -5.61 -2.01 14.89
CA ASP A 117 -6.65 -2.83 15.49
C ASP A 117 -7.79 -1.97 16.06
N VAL A 118 -9.00 -2.54 16.00
CA VAL A 118 -10.17 -2.05 16.71
C VAL A 118 -9.94 -2.26 18.21
N GLY A 119 -10.14 -1.24 19.02
CA GLY A 119 -9.87 -1.19 20.45
C GLY A 119 -8.50 -0.60 20.80
N THR A 120 -7.69 -0.29 19.79
CA THR A 120 -6.51 0.58 19.92
C THR A 120 -6.88 1.94 19.35
N SER A 121 -6.14 3.01 19.67
CA SER A 121 -6.36 4.37 19.12
C SER A 121 -6.06 4.45 17.60
N GLY A 122 -6.47 3.45 16.82
CA GLY A 122 -6.29 3.35 15.39
C GLY A 122 -7.11 4.41 14.66
N HIS A 123 -6.50 4.92 13.60
CA HIS A 123 -7.07 5.96 12.75
C HIS A 123 -7.66 5.35 11.49
N LEU A 124 -8.88 5.73 11.14
CA LEU A 124 -9.55 5.36 9.90
C LEU A 124 -9.63 6.58 8.99
N LEU A 125 -8.99 6.51 7.83
CA LEU A 125 -9.13 7.49 6.77
C LEU A 125 -10.38 7.19 5.94
N VAL A 126 -11.36 8.08 6.00
CA VAL A 126 -12.54 8.08 5.14
C VAL A 126 -12.25 9.00 3.96
N LEU A 127 -11.98 8.42 2.80
CA LEU A 127 -11.54 9.16 1.61
C LEU A 127 -12.76 9.60 0.79
N ALA A 128 -12.91 10.89 0.51
CA ALA A 128 -14.01 11.40 -0.31
C ALA A 128 -13.87 10.99 -1.79
N GLY A 129 -14.96 11.11 -2.56
CA GLY A 129 -14.95 10.81 -3.99
C GLY A 129 -14.00 11.75 -4.74
N GLY A 130 -13.20 11.20 -5.64
CA GLY A 130 -12.09 11.89 -6.31
C GLY A 130 -10.83 12.02 -5.46
N GLY A 131 -10.84 11.59 -4.19
CA GLY A 131 -9.71 11.69 -3.29
C GLY A 131 -8.60 10.67 -3.57
N SER A 132 -7.37 11.05 -3.26
CA SER A 132 -6.17 10.22 -3.33
C SER A 132 -5.31 10.40 -2.08
N TYR A 133 -4.90 9.31 -1.45
CA TYR A 133 -3.92 9.33 -0.37
C TYR A 133 -2.66 8.56 -0.79
N LYS A 134 -1.50 9.20 -0.64
CA LYS A 134 -0.18 8.59 -0.79
C LYS A 134 0.43 8.43 0.59
N SER A 135 0.80 7.21 0.96
CA SER A 135 1.33 6.92 2.30
C SER A 135 2.73 7.47 2.49
N GLN A 136 3.11 7.77 3.74
CA GLN A 136 4.52 7.92 4.03
C GLN A 136 5.32 6.66 3.68
N PRO A 137 6.64 6.77 3.49
CA PRO A 137 7.47 5.64 3.09
C PRO A 137 7.60 4.58 4.20
N PHE A 138 7.76 3.32 3.79
CA PHE A 138 8.02 2.15 4.62
C PHE A 138 9.50 1.75 4.52
N SER A 139 9.99 1.11 5.58
CA SER A 139 11.22 0.31 5.54
C SER A 139 11.22 -0.68 6.72
N GLY A 140 12.19 -1.58 6.74
CA GLY A 140 12.48 -2.44 7.90
C GLY A 140 12.13 -3.91 7.72
N ALA A 141 12.51 -4.73 8.70
CA ALA A 141 12.35 -6.19 8.64
C ALA A 141 10.99 -6.68 9.16
N GLY A 142 10.53 -7.85 8.72
CA GLY A 142 9.22 -8.41 9.05
C GLY A 142 8.07 -7.73 8.32
N TRP A 143 6.85 -8.02 8.78
CA TRP A 143 5.64 -7.37 8.29
C TRP A 143 5.57 -5.91 8.75
N ARG A 144 5.20 -5.04 7.82
CA ARG A 144 4.99 -3.60 7.99
C ARG A 144 3.59 -3.25 7.55
N PHE A 145 2.84 -2.56 8.43
CA PHE A 145 1.45 -2.18 8.20
C PHE A 145 1.31 -0.67 8.05
N GLY A 146 0.34 -0.22 7.25
CA GLY A 146 0.10 1.19 6.92
C GLY A 146 -0.25 2.10 8.09
N GLY A 147 -0.51 1.53 9.28
CA GLY A 147 -0.79 2.25 10.52
C GLY A 147 -2.13 3.00 10.56
N MET A 148 -2.89 3.01 9.45
CA MET A 148 -4.27 3.44 9.39
C MET A 148 -5.10 2.47 8.54
N GLY A 149 -6.39 2.35 8.84
CA GLY A 149 -7.36 1.80 7.92
C GLY A 149 -7.83 2.84 6.91
N VAL A 150 -8.28 2.43 5.73
CA VAL A 150 -8.88 3.33 4.73
C VAL A 150 -10.19 2.77 4.22
N LYS A 151 -11.23 3.60 4.13
CA LYS A 151 -12.52 3.26 3.50
C LYS A 151 -13.01 4.38 2.58
N PRO A 152 -13.86 4.07 1.57
CA PRO A 152 -14.51 5.12 0.78
C PRO A 152 -15.55 5.86 1.65
N ALA A 153 -15.78 7.13 1.32
CA ALA A 153 -16.89 7.90 1.85
C ALA A 153 -18.24 7.31 1.42
N ASP A 154 -19.25 7.48 2.26
CA ASP A 154 -20.57 6.93 1.95
C ASP A 154 -21.14 7.62 0.71
N GLY A 155 -21.76 6.84 -0.17
CA GLY A 155 -22.30 7.34 -1.44
C GLY A 155 -21.31 7.41 -2.61
N THR A 156 -20.03 7.06 -2.43
CA THR A 156 -19.02 7.07 -3.51
C THR A 156 -18.69 5.68 -4.07
N GLY A 157 -19.43 4.64 -3.64
CA GLY A 157 -19.16 3.24 -4.00
C GLY A 157 -18.38 2.47 -2.93
N ASN A 158 -18.23 1.16 -3.14
CA ASN A 158 -17.68 0.23 -2.15
C ASN A 158 -16.20 -0.11 -2.36
N PHE A 159 -15.60 0.38 -3.45
CA PHE A 159 -14.27 -0.02 -3.87
C PHE A 159 -13.32 1.16 -3.74
N LEU A 160 -12.12 0.88 -3.26
CA LEU A 160 -10.97 1.75 -3.43
C LEU A 160 -10.00 1.06 -4.37
N ARG A 161 -9.27 1.82 -5.18
CA ARG A 161 -8.17 1.28 -5.97
C ARG A 161 -6.84 1.52 -5.28
N TRP A 162 -6.01 0.50 -5.24
CA TRP A 162 -4.75 0.46 -4.50
C TRP A 162 -3.59 0.13 -5.41
N LYS A 163 -2.43 0.71 -5.14
CA LYS A 163 -1.17 0.39 -5.81
C LYS A 163 -0.01 0.47 -4.84
N SER A 164 0.92 -0.48 -4.95
CA SER A 164 2.20 -0.45 -4.26
C SER A 164 3.26 0.14 -5.18
N TYR A 165 4.25 0.80 -4.62
CA TYR A 165 5.39 1.36 -5.36
C TYR A 165 6.70 0.89 -4.72
N ILE A 166 7.73 0.74 -5.57
CA ILE A 166 9.09 0.25 -5.26
C ILE A 166 9.13 -1.25 -4.92
N ASP A 167 8.31 -1.70 -3.97
CA ASP A 167 8.25 -3.12 -3.57
C ASP A 167 6.81 -3.60 -3.46
N ASP A 168 6.63 -4.91 -3.51
CA ASP A 168 5.32 -5.51 -3.48
C ASP A 168 4.65 -5.33 -2.12
N GLY A 169 3.32 -5.32 -2.13
CA GLY A 169 2.51 -5.17 -0.95
C GLY A 169 1.22 -5.98 -1.05
N ARG A 170 0.37 -5.79 -0.06
CA ARG A 170 -0.94 -6.41 0.05
C ARG A 170 -1.92 -5.41 0.62
N VAL A 171 -3.18 -5.60 0.26
CA VAL A 171 -4.30 -4.94 0.93
C VAL A 171 -5.28 -6.00 1.41
N GLY A 172 -5.74 -5.86 2.64
CA GLY A 172 -6.75 -6.73 3.22
C GLY A 172 -7.54 -6.00 4.31
N ASN A 173 -8.62 -6.62 4.78
CA ASN A 173 -9.34 -6.12 5.94
C ASN A 173 -8.60 -6.43 7.26
N VAL A 174 -9.14 -5.95 8.39
CA VAL A 174 -8.58 -6.13 9.74
C VAL A 174 -8.25 -7.60 10.03
N ASN A 175 -9.18 -8.52 9.72
CA ASN A 175 -8.98 -9.95 9.98
C ASN A 175 -7.86 -10.55 9.12
N GLN A 176 -7.80 -10.17 7.84
CA GLN A 176 -6.75 -10.65 6.92
C GLN A 176 -5.36 -10.10 7.30
N ALA A 177 -5.29 -8.85 7.75
CA ALA A 177 -4.07 -8.24 8.25
C ALA A 177 -3.57 -8.96 9.51
N ASN A 178 -4.47 -9.24 10.47
CA ASN A 178 -4.16 -10.00 11.69
C ASN A 178 -3.78 -11.46 11.42
N ALA A 179 -4.47 -12.13 10.49
CA ALA A 179 -4.10 -13.47 10.06
C ALA A 179 -2.69 -13.50 9.45
N THR A 180 -2.37 -12.50 8.59
CA THR A 180 -1.05 -12.36 7.97
C THR A 180 0.04 -12.14 9.02
N LYS A 181 -0.22 -11.26 9.99
CA LYS A 181 0.68 -11.03 11.12
C LYS A 181 0.96 -12.30 11.93
N SER A 182 -0.04 -13.18 12.02
CA SER A 182 0.02 -14.45 12.76
C SER A 182 0.59 -15.62 11.94
N GLY A 183 0.98 -15.39 10.68
CA GLY A 183 1.64 -16.39 9.83
C GLY A 183 0.76 -16.96 8.70
N SER A 184 -0.52 -16.60 8.63
CA SER A 184 -1.42 -16.98 7.52
C SER A 184 -1.51 -15.84 6.51
N ILE A 185 -0.72 -15.90 5.44
CA ILE A 185 -0.68 -14.85 4.41
C ILE A 185 -2.06 -14.73 3.74
N GLN A 186 -2.69 -13.57 3.88
CA GLN A 186 -4.01 -13.25 3.31
C GLN A 186 -3.98 -11.90 2.58
N GLY A 187 -5.16 -11.44 2.13
CA GLY A 187 -5.34 -10.21 1.36
C GLY A 187 -4.95 -10.33 -0.11
N MET A 188 -5.28 -9.29 -0.86
CA MET A 188 -4.98 -9.17 -2.28
C MET A 188 -3.56 -8.65 -2.49
N ALA A 189 -2.79 -9.34 -3.33
CA ALA A 189 -1.43 -8.92 -3.69
C ALA A 189 -1.43 -7.70 -4.63
N LEU A 190 -0.61 -6.72 -4.27
CA LEU A 190 -0.31 -5.51 -5.04
C LEU A 190 1.14 -5.61 -5.52
N TYR A 191 1.34 -5.95 -6.79
CA TYR A 191 2.68 -6.03 -7.37
C TYR A 191 3.13 -4.62 -7.79
N ALA A 192 4.31 -4.18 -7.37
CA ALA A 192 4.77 -2.80 -7.55
C ALA A 192 4.88 -2.37 -9.02
N ARG A 193 5.09 -3.35 -9.90
CA ARG A 193 5.20 -3.17 -11.35
C ARG A 193 3.86 -3.23 -12.07
N GLU A 194 2.77 -3.46 -11.35
CA GLU A 194 1.41 -3.48 -11.89
C GLU A 194 0.68 -2.16 -11.62
N GLY A 195 -0.42 -1.97 -12.36
CA GLY A 195 -1.31 -0.84 -12.16
C GLY A 195 -2.15 -0.95 -10.89
N PHE A 196 -3.08 -0.01 -10.74
CA PHE A 196 -4.04 -0.02 -9.65
C PHE A 196 -4.92 -1.29 -9.67
N LYS A 197 -5.19 -1.84 -8.49
CA LYS A 197 -6.15 -2.93 -8.28
C LYS A 197 -7.29 -2.49 -7.39
N TYR A 198 -8.51 -2.83 -7.77
CA TYR A 198 -9.70 -2.56 -6.97
C TYR A 198 -9.80 -3.55 -5.82
N PHE A 199 -9.98 -3.02 -4.62
CA PHE A 199 -10.26 -3.78 -3.41
C PHE A 199 -11.56 -3.24 -2.81
N ALA A 200 -12.58 -4.10 -2.75
CA ALA A 200 -13.71 -3.92 -1.85
C ALA A 200 -13.42 -4.75 -0.60
N PRO A 201 -13.26 -4.10 0.56
CA PRO A 201 -13.29 -4.84 1.80
C PRO A 201 -14.71 -5.42 1.95
N ASN A 202 -14.82 -6.75 1.94
CA ASN A 202 -16.10 -7.48 1.97
C ASN A 202 -16.24 -8.26 3.28
N GLY A 203 -17.36 -8.08 3.99
CA GLY A 203 -17.77 -8.93 5.11
C GLY A 203 -18.83 -8.29 6.01
N PRO A 204 -19.47 -9.08 6.90
CA PRO A 204 -20.43 -8.55 7.86
C PRO A 204 -19.70 -7.77 8.97
N GLY A 205 -20.10 -6.52 9.18
CA GLY A 205 -19.55 -5.65 10.23
C GLY A 205 -18.60 -4.58 9.70
N TRP A 206 -18.56 -3.47 10.41
CA TRP A 206 -17.92 -2.23 9.94
C TRP A 206 -16.39 -2.35 9.76
N THR A 207 -15.73 -3.26 10.49
CA THR A 207 -14.29 -3.57 10.40
C THR A 207 -13.91 -4.33 9.13
N MET A 208 -14.88 -5.00 8.51
CA MET A 208 -14.70 -5.75 7.27
C MET A 208 -14.80 -4.85 6.03
N ASN A 209 -15.20 -3.58 6.22
CA ASN A 209 -15.32 -2.51 5.21
C ASN A 209 -14.09 -1.57 5.19
N ILE A 210 -12.97 -1.99 5.77
CA ILE A 210 -11.73 -1.21 5.89
C ILE A 210 -10.61 -1.91 5.13
N GLY A 211 -9.88 -1.17 4.30
CA GLY A 211 -8.64 -1.64 3.68
C GLY A 211 -7.42 -1.23 4.50
N ILE A 212 -6.53 -2.19 4.75
CA ILE A 212 -5.25 -2.00 5.43
C ILE A 212 -4.16 -2.48 4.48
N TYR A 213 -3.20 -1.60 4.20
CA TYR A 213 -2.01 -1.95 3.46
C TYR A 213 -0.97 -2.63 4.35
N TYR A 214 -0.29 -3.65 3.83
CA TYR A 214 0.86 -4.27 4.49
C TYR A 214 1.84 -4.88 3.50
N THR A 215 3.12 -4.92 3.88
CA THR A 215 4.24 -5.42 3.07
C THR A 215 5.27 -6.13 3.97
N TYR A 216 6.09 -7.00 3.38
CA TYR A 216 7.07 -7.81 4.13
C TYR A 216 8.49 -7.48 3.69
N ASN A 217 9.36 -7.12 4.64
CA ASN A 217 10.72 -6.66 4.38
C ASN A 217 10.79 -5.61 3.24
N PRO A 218 10.00 -4.53 3.29
CA PRO A 218 9.97 -3.55 2.20
C PRO A 218 11.35 -2.94 1.98
N VAL A 219 11.68 -2.74 0.70
CA VAL A 219 12.75 -1.81 0.30
C VAL A 219 12.53 -0.46 0.97
N ALA A 220 13.60 0.16 1.44
CA ALA A 220 13.51 1.49 2.02
C ALA A 220 12.92 2.46 0.99
N GLY A 221 11.87 3.17 1.39
CA GLY A 221 11.17 4.10 0.51
C GLY A 221 9.88 3.55 -0.07
N THR A 222 9.58 2.24 0.02
CA THR A 222 8.30 1.66 -0.44
C THR A 222 7.11 2.46 0.07
N TYR A 223 6.08 2.66 -0.74
CA TYR A 223 4.86 3.37 -0.34
C TYR A 223 3.66 2.81 -1.09
N TYR A 224 2.45 3.13 -0.61
CA TYR A 224 1.22 2.80 -1.33
C TYR A 224 0.43 4.06 -1.68
N VAL A 225 -0.41 3.91 -2.70
CA VAL A 225 -1.41 4.90 -3.10
C VAL A 225 -2.77 4.25 -3.06
N VAL A 226 -3.75 4.96 -2.50
CA VAL A 226 -5.16 4.57 -2.47
C VAL A 226 -6.02 5.71 -3.00
N GLN A 227 -6.98 5.37 -3.85
CA GLN A 227 -7.84 6.34 -4.55
C GLN A 227 -9.30 5.90 -4.52
N ASN A 228 -10.18 6.89 -4.38
CA ASN A 228 -11.62 6.75 -4.44
C ASN A 228 -12.14 7.46 -5.70
N ILE A 229 -12.55 6.70 -6.72
CA ILE A 229 -12.84 7.20 -8.08
C ILE A 229 -14.05 6.48 -8.64
#